data_AF-A0A7K7FLW3-F1
#
_entry.id   AF-A0A7K7FLW3-F1
#
_cell.length_a   1.000
_cell.length_b   1.000
_cell.length_c   1.000
_cell.angle_alpha   90.00
_cell.angle_beta   90.00
_cell.angle_gamma   90.00
#
_symmetry.space_group_name_H-M   'P 1'
#
loop_
_entity.id
_entity.type
_entity.pdbx_description
1 polymer ?
#
loop_
_entity_poly.entity_id
_entity_poly.type
_entity_poly.pdbx_seq_one_letter_code
_entity_poly.pdbx_strand_id
1 'polypeptide(L)'
;QGEMIILAKQCNLPVRKVERWFRRRRNTDRPSLSKKFCEACWRFTFYFISFFTGLAVLYDKPWLWDHRECWAGYPQQPLQSSLFWYYLLELSFYWSLVFTLPFDVKRKDFKEQIVHHAATIFLISFSYCANYIRIGTLVMVIHDASDCFLEPTKILNYMKWKKTCDSLFMIFSAVFLISRLVIFPYTVLYNTYYYSMEIFQPFFGYYFMNALLIILQLLHVFWSCLIMHMVYKFILQGTMEKDMRSDTEESDKDEEREKNREKEKNGTTYFSNVTSNNYIQRNGSEPLNNRTHLTNGHAKER
;
A
#
# COMPACT_ATOMS: atom_id res chain seq x y z
N GLN A 1 -23.57 -12.14 18.13
CA GLN A 1 -23.62 -11.92 19.60
C GLN A 1 -23.77 -13.23 20.38
N GLY A 2 -24.58 -14.20 19.95
CA GLY A 2 -24.78 -15.47 20.67
C GLY A 2 -23.50 -16.28 20.92
N GLU A 3 -22.60 -16.38 19.93
CA GLU A 3 -21.35 -17.15 20.06
C GLU A 3 -20.43 -16.64 21.17
N MET A 4 -20.29 -15.31 21.34
CA MET A 4 -19.42 -14.74 22.38
C MET A 4 -19.94 -14.99 23.80
N ILE A 5 -21.26 -15.11 23.97
CA ILE A 5 -21.89 -15.43 25.26
C ILE A 5 -21.65 -16.91 25.61
N ILE A 6 -21.73 -17.79 24.61
CA ILE A 6 -21.43 -19.23 24.77
C ILE A 6 -19.97 -19.43 25.17
N LEU A 7 -19.03 -18.78 24.47
CA LEU A 7 -17.60 -18.79 24.79
C LEU A 7 -17.30 -18.23 26.17
N ALA A 8 -17.94 -17.11 26.55
CA ALA A 8 -17.80 -16.53 27.89
C ALA A 8 -18.25 -17.51 29.00
N LYS A 9 -19.36 -18.21 28.79
CA LYS A 9 -19.89 -19.22 29.72
C LYS A 9 -18.99 -20.45 29.79
N GLN A 10 -18.46 -20.93 28.67
CA GLN A 10 -17.54 -22.08 28.63
C GLN A 10 -16.20 -21.78 29.33
N CYS A 11 -15.70 -20.54 29.20
CA CYS A 11 -14.43 -20.14 29.80
C CYS A 11 -14.56 -19.60 31.23
N ASN A 12 -15.77 -19.52 31.82
CA ASN A 12 -16.02 -18.84 33.10
C ASN A 12 -15.44 -17.41 33.14
N LEU A 13 -15.54 -16.68 32.03
CA LEU A 13 -15.05 -15.31 31.91
C LEU A 13 -16.22 -14.36 31.60
N PRO A 14 -16.20 -13.12 32.10
CA PRO A 14 -17.16 -12.10 31.67
C PRO A 14 -17.01 -11.82 30.17
N VAL A 15 -18.13 -11.61 29.47
CA VAL A 15 -18.17 -11.37 28.00
C VAL A 15 -17.18 -10.29 27.56
N ARG A 16 -17.06 -9.20 28.33
CA ARG A 16 -16.08 -8.12 28.07
C ARG A 16 -14.62 -8.60 28.05
N LYS A 17 -14.23 -9.59 28.88
CA LYS A 17 -12.86 -10.14 28.85
C LYS A 17 -12.64 -10.98 27.61
N VAL A 18 -13.63 -11.76 27.19
CA VAL A 18 -13.59 -12.55 25.95
C VAL A 18 -13.51 -11.64 24.72
N GLU A 19 -14.33 -10.59 24.67
CA GLU A 19 -14.26 -9.55 23.64
C GLU A 19 -12.89 -8.86 23.59
N ARG A 20 -12.34 -8.51 24.76
CA ARG A 20 -11.01 -7.90 24.87
C ARG A 20 -9.92 -8.87 24.43
N TRP A 21 -10.05 -10.15 24.75
CA TRP A 21 -9.11 -11.18 24.31
C TRP A 21 -9.16 -11.37 22.79
N PHE A 22 -10.34 -11.51 22.18
CA PHE A 22 -10.46 -11.65 20.73
C PHE A 22 -9.94 -10.40 20.00
N ARG A 23 -10.22 -9.20 20.53
CA ARG A 23 -9.67 -7.95 20.02
C ARG A 23 -8.13 -7.93 20.11
N ARG A 24 -7.56 -8.26 21.28
CA ARG A 24 -6.10 -8.37 21.45
C ARG A 24 -5.49 -9.43 20.54
N ARG A 25 -6.08 -10.63 20.46
CA ARG A 25 -5.59 -11.76 19.65
C ARG A 25 -5.57 -11.39 18.17
N ARG A 26 -6.65 -10.78 17.67
CA ARG A 26 -6.75 -10.27 16.29
C ARG A 26 -5.73 -9.16 16.01
N ASN A 27 -5.35 -8.39 17.04
CA ASN A 27 -4.36 -7.33 16.94
C ASN A 27 -2.91 -7.84 17.11
N THR A 28 -2.70 -8.97 17.78
CA THR A 28 -1.40 -9.65 17.85
C THR A 28 -0.99 -10.23 16.48
N ASP A 29 -1.95 -10.69 15.68
CA ASP A 29 -1.69 -11.19 14.32
C ASP A 29 -1.56 -10.05 13.28
N ARG A 30 -1.65 -8.78 13.68
CA ARG A 30 -1.48 -7.65 12.75
C ARG A 30 0.00 -7.42 12.45
N PRO A 31 0.36 -7.15 11.18
CA PRO A 31 1.72 -6.78 10.84
C PRO A 31 2.10 -5.46 11.51
N SER A 32 3.31 -5.41 12.06
CA SER A 32 3.86 -4.19 12.66
C SER A 32 3.96 -3.06 11.62
N LEU A 33 3.94 -1.81 12.08
CA LEU A 33 4.17 -0.65 11.21
C LEU A 33 5.51 -0.76 10.45
N SER A 34 6.55 -1.28 11.11
CA SER A 34 7.86 -1.52 10.49
C SER A 34 7.79 -2.53 9.35
N LYS A 35 6.99 -3.59 9.49
CA LYS A 35 6.78 -4.58 8.43
C LYS A 35 6.06 -3.95 7.23
N LYS A 36 4.98 -3.21 7.46
CA LYS A 36 4.24 -2.48 6.41
C LYS A 36 5.14 -1.46 5.68
N PHE A 37 5.99 -0.76 6.43
CA PHE A 37 6.95 0.20 5.89
C PHE A 37 8.00 -0.50 5.02
N CYS A 38 8.59 -1.60 5.51
CA CYS A 38 9.58 -2.37 4.76
C CYS A 38 8.99 -2.96 3.47
N GLU A 39 7.76 -3.49 3.53
CA GLU A 39 7.03 -3.99 2.36
C GLU A 39 6.80 -2.88 1.32
N ALA A 40 6.39 -1.68 1.77
CA ALA A 40 6.21 -0.52 0.89
C ALA A 40 7.55 -0.05 0.28
N CYS A 41 8.65 -0.01 1.04
CA CYS A 41 9.97 0.38 0.54
C CYS A 41 10.52 -0.58 -0.50
N TRP A 42 10.39 -1.89 -0.29
CA TRP A 42 10.82 -2.89 -1.26
C TRP A 42 10.01 -2.78 -2.57
N ARG A 43 8.68 -2.70 -2.46
CA ARG A 43 7.80 -2.51 -3.63
C ARG A 43 8.12 -1.22 -4.37
N PHE A 44 8.31 -0.10 -3.64
CA PHE A 44 8.72 1.16 -4.24
C PHE A 44 10.02 1.02 -5.04
N THR A 45 11.04 0.42 -4.43
CA THR A 45 12.35 0.23 -5.08
C THR A 45 12.20 -0.57 -6.37
N PHE A 46 11.41 -1.64 -6.33
CA PHE A 46 11.13 -2.44 -7.51
C PHE A 46 10.40 -1.64 -8.61
N TYR A 47 9.23 -1.05 -8.30
CA TYR A 47 8.43 -0.31 -9.29
C TYR A 47 9.20 0.87 -9.90
N PHE A 48 9.99 1.57 -9.09
CA PHE A 48 10.83 2.66 -9.57
C PHE A 48 11.85 2.13 -10.58
N ILE A 49 12.62 1.09 -10.22
CA ILE A 49 13.64 0.52 -11.12
C ILE A 49 12.99 -0.08 -12.38
N SER A 50 11.88 -0.81 -12.23
CA SER A 50 11.16 -1.44 -13.34
C SER A 50 10.68 -0.40 -14.35
N PHE A 51 10.03 0.66 -13.89
CA PHE A 51 9.53 1.73 -14.75
C PHE A 51 10.65 2.41 -15.57
N PHE A 52 11.75 2.81 -14.92
CA PHE A 52 12.87 3.44 -15.63
C PHE A 52 13.62 2.46 -16.54
N THR A 53 13.68 1.18 -16.17
CA THR A 53 14.23 0.12 -17.03
C THR A 53 13.36 -0.07 -18.27
N GLY A 54 12.04 -0.13 -18.12
CA GLY A 54 11.09 -0.21 -19.23
C GLY A 54 11.22 0.99 -20.17
N LEU A 55 11.28 2.21 -19.65
CA LEU A 55 11.52 3.41 -20.46
C LEU A 55 12.86 3.35 -21.21
N ALA A 56 13.95 2.96 -20.54
CA ALA A 56 15.27 2.87 -21.16
C ALA A 56 15.33 1.81 -22.26
N VAL A 57 14.68 0.65 -22.06
CA VAL A 57 14.63 -0.46 -23.02
C VAL A 57 13.74 -0.14 -24.22
N LEU A 58 12.70 0.67 -24.05
CA LEU A 58 11.75 1.01 -25.11
C LEU A 58 12.08 2.32 -25.85
N TYR A 59 12.94 3.19 -25.29
CA TYR A 59 13.18 4.53 -25.84
C TYR A 59 13.63 4.52 -27.31
N ASP A 60 14.49 3.57 -27.69
CA ASP A 60 15.00 3.40 -29.04
C ASP A 60 14.10 2.55 -29.94
N LYS A 61 12.94 2.09 -29.45
CA LYS A 61 12.04 1.20 -30.18
C LYS A 61 10.94 1.99 -30.88
N PRO A 62 10.70 1.74 -32.19
CA PRO A 62 9.74 2.53 -32.96
C PRO A 62 8.31 2.37 -32.47
N TRP A 63 7.94 1.20 -31.95
CA TRP A 63 6.58 0.93 -31.45
C TRP A 63 6.22 1.65 -30.15
N LEU A 64 7.18 2.30 -29.48
CA LEU A 64 6.88 3.22 -28.38
C LEU A 64 6.27 4.53 -28.90
N TRP A 65 6.67 4.95 -30.10
CA TRP A 65 6.31 6.25 -30.68
C TRP A 65 5.23 6.11 -31.76
N ASP A 66 5.32 5.09 -32.59
CA ASP A 66 4.31 4.72 -33.58
C ASP A 66 3.77 3.31 -33.28
N HIS A 67 2.59 3.26 -32.67
CA HIS A 67 1.97 2.00 -32.28
C HIS A 67 1.65 1.09 -33.48
N ARG A 68 1.55 1.59 -34.73
CA ARG A 68 1.35 0.73 -35.91
C ARG A 68 2.49 -0.28 -36.09
N GLU A 69 3.70 0.11 -35.66
CA GLU A 69 4.88 -0.74 -35.67
C GLU A 69 4.79 -1.93 -34.69
N CYS A 70 3.78 -2.01 -33.82
CA CYS A 70 3.59 -3.18 -32.96
C CYS A 70 3.38 -4.48 -33.75
N TRP A 71 2.76 -4.41 -34.93
CA TRP A 71 2.46 -5.59 -35.75
C TRP A 71 3.38 -5.74 -36.98
N ALA A 72 4.28 -4.79 -37.21
CA ALA A 72 5.22 -4.87 -38.32
C ALA A 72 6.08 -6.14 -38.23
N GLY A 73 6.04 -6.97 -39.28
CA GLY A 73 6.76 -8.25 -39.35
C GLY A 73 6.16 -9.38 -38.50
N TYR A 74 4.98 -9.20 -37.89
CA TYR A 74 4.30 -10.29 -37.20
C TYR A 74 3.90 -11.40 -38.20
N PRO A 75 4.10 -12.70 -37.90
CA PRO A 75 4.50 -13.28 -36.60
C PRO A 75 6.02 -13.41 -36.38
N GLN A 76 6.86 -13.10 -37.37
CA GLN A 76 8.31 -13.26 -37.30
C GLN A 76 9.00 -12.01 -36.74
N GLN A 77 8.73 -11.70 -35.46
CA GLN A 77 9.41 -10.63 -34.75
C GLN A 77 10.55 -11.22 -33.91
N PRO A 78 11.83 -10.96 -34.23
CA PRO A 78 12.94 -11.51 -33.46
C PRO A 78 13.01 -10.87 -32.07
N LEU A 79 13.13 -11.72 -31.05
CA LEU A 79 13.25 -11.29 -29.65
C LEU A 79 14.64 -10.67 -29.40
N GLN A 80 14.65 -9.40 -29.06
CA GLN A 80 15.86 -8.71 -28.61
C GLN A 80 16.18 -9.07 -27.16
N SER A 81 17.47 -9.20 -26.82
CA SER A 81 17.91 -9.61 -25.48
C SER A 81 17.44 -8.65 -24.37
N SER A 82 17.35 -7.35 -24.64
CA SER A 82 16.85 -6.36 -23.66
C SER A 82 15.38 -6.59 -23.31
N LEU A 83 14.54 -6.89 -24.32
CA LEU A 83 13.12 -7.19 -24.12
C LEU A 83 12.93 -8.50 -23.37
N PHE A 84 13.78 -9.51 -23.63
CA PHE A 84 13.77 -10.76 -22.89
C PHE A 84 14.00 -10.54 -21.38
N TRP A 85 15.06 -9.81 -21.02
CA TRP A 85 15.37 -9.54 -19.61
C TRP A 85 14.29 -8.68 -18.94
N TYR A 86 13.73 -7.71 -19.66
CA TYR A 86 12.62 -6.90 -19.16
C TYR A 86 11.38 -7.75 -18.87
N TYR A 87 10.99 -8.62 -19.80
CA TYR A 87 9.89 -9.59 -19.60
C TYR A 87 10.13 -10.51 -18.41
N LEU A 88 11.35 -11.03 -18.26
CA LEU A 88 11.69 -11.92 -17.16
C LEU A 88 11.63 -11.21 -15.80
N LEU A 89 12.10 -9.96 -15.73
CA LEU A 89 12.04 -9.14 -14.53
C LEU A 89 10.60 -8.92 -14.08
N GLU A 90 9.74 -8.49 -15.01
CA GLU A 90 8.31 -8.23 -14.76
C GLU A 90 7.57 -9.50 -14.34
N LEU A 91 7.71 -10.58 -15.12
CA LEU A 91 7.05 -11.85 -14.82
C LEU A 91 7.49 -12.41 -13.46
N SER A 92 8.77 -12.33 -13.13
CA SER A 92 9.30 -12.82 -11.85
C SER A 92 8.72 -12.04 -10.66
N PHE A 93 8.55 -10.73 -10.82
CA PHE A 93 7.94 -9.90 -9.79
C PHE A 93 6.46 -10.22 -9.59
N TYR A 94 5.67 -10.34 -10.65
CA TYR A 94 4.26 -10.73 -10.53
C TYR A 94 4.10 -12.12 -9.90
N TRP A 95 4.98 -13.07 -10.20
CA TRP A 95 5.02 -14.36 -9.51
C TRP A 95 5.34 -14.21 -8.02
N SER A 96 6.33 -13.37 -7.67
CA SER A 96 6.65 -13.10 -6.28
C SER A 96 5.43 -12.54 -5.52
N LEU A 97 4.67 -11.63 -6.14
CA LEU A 97 3.45 -11.09 -5.57
C LEU A 97 2.41 -12.19 -5.32
N VAL A 98 2.19 -13.09 -6.29
CA VAL A 98 1.29 -14.25 -6.12
C VAL A 98 1.68 -15.14 -4.95
N PHE A 99 2.97 -15.45 -4.79
CA PHE A 99 3.43 -16.25 -3.65
C PHE A 99 3.25 -15.53 -2.31
N THR A 100 3.30 -14.19 -2.29
CA THR A 100 3.06 -13.39 -1.08
C THR A 100 1.56 -13.15 -0.78
N LEU A 101 0.66 -13.30 -1.77
CA LEU A 101 -0.79 -13.05 -1.61
C LEU A 101 -1.44 -13.71 -0.38
N PRO A 102 -1.13 -14.97 -0.01
CA PRO A 102 -1.73 -15.61 1.18
C PRO A 102 -1.34 -14.93 2.49
N PHE A 103 -0.18 -14.28 2.51
CA PHE A 103 0.41 -13.63 3.69
C PHE A 103 0.11 -12.12 3.74
N ASP A 104 -0.35 -11.55 2.63
CA ASP A 104 -0.73 -10.14 2.52
C ASP A 104 -2.01 -9.83 3.33
N VAL A 105 -2.09 -8.60 3.83
CA VAL A 105 -3.28 -8.12 4.53
C VAL A 105 -4.45 -8.03 3.56
N LYS A 106 -5.48 -8.85 3.78
CA LYS A 106 -6.69 -8.85 2.96
C LYS A 106 -7.42 -7.51 3.09
N ARG A 107 -7.55 -6.83 1.95
CA ARG A 107 -8.31 -5.58 1.77
C ARG A 107 -9.67 -5.86 1.14
N LYS A 108 -10.54 -4.85 1.05
CA LYS A 108 -11.87 -4.99 0.44
C LYS A 108 -11.82 -5.40 -1.04
N ASP A 109 -10.79 -4.96 -1.75
CA ASP A 109 -10.52 -5.21 -3.17
C ASP A 109 -9.66 -6.46 -3.41
N PHE A 110 -9.57 -7.37 -2.43
CA PHE A 110 -8.69 -8.55 -2.52
C PHE A 110 -9.07 -9.49 -3.67
N LYS A 111 -10.36 -9.65 -3.98
CA LYS A 111 -10.81 -10.54 -5.06
C LYS A 111 -10.44 -9.96 -6.43
N GLU A 112 -10.68 -8.67 -6.59
CA GLU A 112 -10.35 -7.89 -7.77
C GLU A 112 -8.84 -7.91 -8.02
N GLN A 113 -8.04 -7.80 -6.94
CA GLN A 113 -6.59 -7.91 -7.00
C GLN A 113 -6.14 -9.31 -7.45
N ILE A 114 -6.79 -10.40 -7.02
CA ILE A 114 -6.47 -11.76 -7.51
C ILE A 114 -6.76 -11.88 -9.00
N VAL A 115 -7.93 -11.42 -9.45
CA VAL A 115 -8.32 -11.47 -10.88
C VAL A 115 -7.31 -10.68 -11.72
N HIS A 116 -6.87 -9.52 -11.24
CA HIS A 116 -5.81 -8.73 -11.87
C HIS A 116 -4.48 -9.48 -11.99
N HIS A 117 -3.99 -10.09 -10.91
CA HIS A 117 -2.72 -10.85 -10.95
C HIS A 117 -2.80 -12.02 -11.91
N ALA A 118 -3.93 -12.74 -11.92
CA ALA A 118 -4.16 -13.80 -12.88
C ALA A 118 -4.14 -13.25 -14.33
N ALA A 119 -4.90 -12.18 -14.60
CA ALA A 119 -4.96 -11.58 -15.93
C ALA A 119 -3.60 -11.07 -16.43
N THR A 120 -2.84 -10.38 -15.58
CA THR A 120 -1.51 -9.85 -15.92
C THR A 120 -0.48 -10.96 -16.16
N ILE A 121 -0.43 -12.00 -15.32
CA ILE A 121 0.45 -13.17 -15.54
C ILE A 121 0.11 -13.88 -16.85
N PHE A 122 -1.18 -14.09 -17.14
CA PHE A 122 -1.60 -14.67 -18.42
C PHE A 122 -1.27 -13.77 -19.60
N LEU A 123 -1.44 -12.45 -19.49
CA LEU A 123 -1.07 -11.50 -20.56
C LEU A 123 0.43 -11.50 -20.85
N ILE A 124 1.28 -11.46 -19.81
CA ILE A 124 2.73 -11.49 -19.97
C ILE A 124 3.15 -12.83 -20.59
N SER A 125 2.66 -13.95 -20.03
CA SER A 125 3.04 -15.28 -20.51
C SER A 125 2.55 -15.56 -21.94
N PHE A 126 1.29 -15.23 -22.23
CA PHE A 126 0.73 -15.44 -23.56
C PHE A 126 1.34 -14.48 -24.59
N SER A 127 1.55 -13.21 -24.26
CA SER A 127 2.22 -12.29 -25.19
C SER A 127 3.62 -12.74 -25.55
N TYR A 128 4.34 -13.34 -24.61
CA TYR A 128 5.64 -13.94 -24.89
C TYR A 128 5.52 -15.14 -25.83
N CYS A 129 4.64 -16.11 -25.52
CA CYS A 129 4.48 -17.33 -26.31
C CYS A 129 3.91 -17.08 -27.72
N ALA A 130 3.00 -16.13 -27.87
CA ALA A 130 2.36 -15.78 -29.15
C ALA A 130 3.12 -14.69 -29.92
N ASN A 131 4.30 -14.28 -29.45
CA ASN A 131 5.11 -13.21 -30.04
C ASN A 131 4.40 -11.85 -30.16
N TYR A 132 3.56 -11.50 -29.18
CA TYR A 132 2.96 -10.15 -29.02
C TYR A 132 3.83 -9.25 -28.14
N ILE A 133 5.15 -9.43 -28.23
CA ILE A 133 6.13 -8.88 -27.28
C ILE A 133 6.08 -7.34 -27.28
N ARG A 134 5.94 -6.72 -28.45
CA ARG A 134 5.84 -5.27 -28.58
C ARG A 134 4.62 -4.72 -27.82
N ILE A 135 3.46 -5.34 -27.99
CA ILE A 135 2.23 -4.97 -27.25
C ILE A 135 2.42 -5.17 -25.76
N GLY A 136 2.92 -6.33 -25.33
CA GLY A 136 3.08 -6.60 -23.90
C GLY A 136 4.09 -5.66 -23.24
N THR A 137 5.14 -5.22 -23.93
CA THR A 137 6.01 -4.15 -23.39
C THR A 137 5.32 -2.82 -23.17
N LEU A 138 4.40 -2.43 -24.07
CA LEU A 138 3.59 -1.21 -23.87
C LEU A 138 2.63 -1.38 -22.69
N VAL A 139 2.02 -2.55 -22.54
CA VAL A 139 1.19 -2.87 -21.36
C VAL A 139 2.02 -2.67 -20.09
N MET A 140 3.17 -3.33 -19.96
CA MET A 140 4.00 -3.23 -18.74
C MET A 140 4.42 -1.79 -18.43
N VAL A 141 4.94 -1.03 -19.40
CA VAL A 141 5.42 0.34 -19.14
C VAL A 141 4.28 1.32 -18.77
N ILE A 142 3.12 1.19 -19.41
CA ILE A 142 1.92 1.98 -19.07
C ILE A 142 1.47 1.65 -17.65
N HIS A 143 1.63 0.39 -17.24
CA HIS A 143 1.17 -0.08 -15.96
C HIS A 143 2.04 0.41 -14.80
N ASP A 144 3.35 0.30 -14.96
CA ASP A 144 4.34 0.69 -13.96
C ASP A 144 4.39 2.20 -13.69
N ALA A 145 3.93 3.02 -14.65
CA ALA A 145 3.96 4.48 -14.55
C ALA A 145 3.25 5.03 -13.30
N SER A 146 2.09 4.49 -12.93
CA SER A 146 1.37 4.95 -11.73
C SER A 146 1.96 4.39 -10.44
N ASP A 147 2.54 3.19 -10.50
CA ASP A 147 2.90 2.41 -9.32
C ASP A 147 4.15 2.99 -8.64
N CYS A 148 5.00 3.67 -9.42
CA CYS A 148 6.14 4.42 -8.88
C CYS A 148 5.74 5.54 -7.90
N PHE A 149 4.50 6.05 -7.96
CA PHE A 149 3.98 7.09 -7.05
C PHE A 149 3.13 6.53 -5.90
N LEU A 150 2.54 5.33 -6.07
CA LEU A 150 1.64 4.72 -5.10
C LEU A 150 2.37 4.34 -3.81
N GLU A 151 3.51 3.65 -3.92
CA GLU A 151 4.24 3.16 -2.74
C GLU A 151 4.89 4.29 -1.90
N PRO A 152 5.50 5.35 -2.49
CA PRO A 152 5.94 6.52 -1.74
C PRO A 152 4.84 7.20 -0.93
N THR A 153 3.63 7.24 -1.47
CA THR A 153 2.47 7.81 -0.76
C THR A 153 2.21 7.06 0.55
N LYS A 154 2.29 5.72 0.54
CA LYS A 154 2.13 4.91 1.76
C LYS A 154 3.26 5.16 2.76
N ILE A 155 4.50 5.20 2.28
CA ILE A 155 5.70 5.45 3.11
C ILE A 155 5.56 6.80 3.84
N LEU A 156 5.16 7.84 3.11
CA LEU A 156 4.98 9.19 3.69
C LEU A 156 3.78 9.29 4.63
N ASN A 157 2.71 8.55 4.36
CA ASN A 157 1.60 8.41 5.30
C ASN A 157 2.09 7.77 6.62
N TYR A 158 2.97 6.75 6.56
CA TYR A 158 3.57 6.14 7.76
C TYR A 158 4.51 7.10 8.49
N MET A 159 5.23 7.97 7.77
CA MET A 159 6.07 9.04 8.34
C MET A 159 5.27 10.25 8.86
N LYS A 160 3.94 10.26 8.72
CA LYS A 160 3.04 11.35 9.12
C LYS A 160 3.29 12.68 8.38
N TRP A 161 3.92 12.65 7.21
CA TRP A 161 4.13 13.82 6.34
C TRP A 161 2.94 14.06 5.42
N LYS A 162 1.84 14.58 6.00
CA LYS A 162 0.54 14.68 5.32
C LYS A 162 0.55 15.53 4.06
N LYS A 163 1.16 16.73 4.08
CA LYS A 163 1.16 17.62 2.89
C LYS A 163 1.79 16.97 1.66
N THR A 164 2.94 16.32 1.84
CA THR A 164 3.65 15.62 0.77
C THR A 164 2.91 14.35 0.34
N CYS A 165 2.32 13.62 1.30
CA CYS A 165 1.46 12.47 1.02
C CYS A 165 0.26 12.84 0.15
N ASP A 166 -0.46 13.91 0.52
CA ASP A 166 -1.63 14.39 -0.22
C ASP A 166 -1.23 14.84 -1.64
N SER A 167 -0.11 15.55 -1.77
CA SER A 167 0.42 15.95 -3.08
C SER A 167 0.78 14.75 -3.95
N LEU A 168 1.45 13.74 -3.41
CA LEU A 168 1.80 12.52 -4.15
C LEU A 168 0.59 11.68 -4.50
N PHE A 169 -0.43 11.64 -3.62
CA PHE A 169 -1.69 10.98 -3.93
C PHE A 169 -2.41 11.64 -5.11
N MET A 170 -2.38 12.97 -5.22
CA MET A 170 -2.95 13.68 -6.38
C MET A 170 -2.18 13.38 -7.67
N ILE A 171 -0.84 13.36 -7.61
CA ILE A 171 0.02 12.98 -8.75
C ILE A 171 -0.27 11.53 -9.17
N PHE A 172 -0.27 10.60 -8.22
CA PHE A 172 -0.63 9.21 -8.44
C PHE A 172 -1.99 9.09 -9.12
N SER A 173 -3.01 9.80 -8.60
CA SER A 173 -4.37 9.74 -9.13
C SER A 173 -4.44 10.24 -10.57
N ALA A 174 -3.77 11.35 -10.88
CA ALA A 174 -3.71 11.90 -12.24
C ALA A 174 -2.99 10.94 -13.20
N VAL A 175 -1.81 10.44 -12.81
CA VAL A 175 -1.02 9.50 -13.62
C VAL A 175 -1.81 8.21 -13.87
N PHE A 176 -2.45 7.65 -12.83
CA PHE A 176 -3.27 6.46 -12.95
C PHE A 176 -4.45 6.67 -13.90
N LEU A 177 -5.23 7.74 -13.76
CA LEU A 177 -6.38 7.98 -14.62
C LEU A 177 -5.97 8.18 -16.08
N ILE A 178 -4.91 8.96 -16.33
CA ILE A 178 -4.42 9.22 -17.69
C ILE A 178 -3.86 7.94 -18.30
N SER A 179 -2.96 7.23 -17.59
CA SER A 179 -2.32 6.03 -18.14
C SER A 179 -3.33 4.91 -18.39
N ARG A 180 -4.30 4.71 -17.49
CA ARG A 180 -5.22 3.57 -17.53
C ARG A 180 -6.51 3.82 -18.31
N LEU A 181 -7.05 5.04 -18.29
CA LEU A 181 -8.32 5.34 -18.97
C LEU A 181 -8.16 6.04 -20.31
N VAL A 182 -6.98 6.61 -20.60
CA VAL A 182 -6.73 7.31 -21.87
C VAL A 182 -5.66 6.59 -22.68
N ILE A 183 -4.44 6.48 -22.14
CA ILE A 183 -3.31 5.94 -22.88
C ILE A 183 -3.52 4.45 -23.19
N PHE A 184 -3.85 3.63 -22.19
CA PHE A 184 -4.05 2.19 -22.38
C PHE A 184 -5.11 1.84 -23.42
N PRO A 185 -6.36 2.34 -23.37
CA PRO A 185 -7.36 1.97 -24.36
C PRO A 185 -7.01 2.48 -25.77
N TYR A 186 -6.45 3.68 -25.88
CA TYR A 186 -6.06 4.26 -27.17
C TYR A 186 -4.84 3.55 -27.79
N THR A 187 -3.86 3.19 -26.96
CA THR A 187 -2.57 2.65 -27.42
C THR A 187 -2.61 1.15 -27.57
N VAL A 188 -3.17 0.44 -26.59
CA VAL A 188 -3.13 -1.03 -26.53
C VAL A 188 -4.42 -1.61 -27.08
N LEU A 189 -5.59 -1.29 -26.49
CA LEU A 189 -6.85 -1.94 -26.90
C LEU A 189 -7.21 -1.64 -28.36
N TYR A 190 -7.14 -0.37 -28.77
CA TYR A 190 -7.43 -0.01 -30.16
C TYR A 190 -6.46 -0.71 -31.12
N ASN A 191 -5.19 -0.81 -30.75
CA ASN A 191 -4.16 -1.44 -31.57
C ASN A 191 -4.37 -2.97 -31.70
N THR A 192 -4.66 -3.65 -30.59
CA THR A 192 -4.91 -5.10 -30.59
C THR A 192 -6.25 -5.48 -31.19
N TYR A 193 -7.22 -4.58 -31.18
CA TYR A 193 -8.56 -4.82 -31.75
C TYR A 193 -8.63 -4.46 -33.24
N TYR A 194 -8.06 -3.32 -33.64
CA TYR A 194 -8.18 -2.79 -35.00
C TYR A 194 -6.95 -3.13 -35.88
N TYR A 195 -5.75 -2.66 -35.51
CA TYR A 195 -4.56 -2.85 -36.36
C TYR A 195 -4.15 -4.30 -36.52
N SER A 196 -4.36 -5.15 -35.52
CA SER A 196 -4.08 -6.58 -35.64
C SER A 196 -4.91 -7.25 -36.76
N MET A 197 -6.15 -6.78 -36.97
CA MET A 197 -7.06 -7.31 -38.00
C MET A 197 -6.69 -6.87 -39.41
N GLU A 198 -5.88 -5.83 -39.57
CA GLU A 198 -5.29 -5.46 -40.87
C GLU A 198 -4.16 -6.43 -41.27
N ILE A 199 -3.55 -7.12 -40.31
CA ILE A 199 -2.35 -7.95 -40.52
C ILE A 199 -2.67 -9.44 -40.61
N PHE A 200 -3.57 -9.94 -39.76
CA PHE A 200 -3.92 -11.37 -39.73
C PHE A 200 -5.40 -11.60 -39.44
N GLN A 201 -5.92 -12.74 -39.91
CA GLN A 201 -7.28 -13.16 -39.62
C GLN A 201 -7.44 -13.58 -38.15
N PRO A 202 -8.57 -13.27 -37.50
CA PRO A 202 -8.76 -13.55 -36.09
C PRO A 202 -8.71 -15.06 -35.82
N PHE A 203 -7.78 -15.45 -34.96
CA PHE A 203 -7.63 -16.82 -34.44
C PHE A 203 -7.87 -16.83 -32.93
N PHE A 204 -7.84 -18.00 -32.30
CA PHE A 204 -8.09 -18.14 -30.86
C PHE A 204 -7.28 -17.15 -30.00
N GLY A 205 -5.99 -16.96 -30.32
CA GLY A 205 -5.10 -16.07 -29.57
C GLY A 205 -5.49 -14.59 -29.64
N TYR A 206 -6.09 -14.14 -30.75
CA TYR A 206 -6.64 -12.80 -30.86
C TYR A 206 -7.76 -12.57 -29.84
N TYR A 207 -8.74 -13.48 -29.79
CA TYR A 207 -9.87 -13.37 -28.86
C TYR A 207 -9.41 -13.51 -27.42
N PHE A 208 -8.51 -14.46 -27.14
CA PHE A 208 -7.97 -14.68 -25.80
C PHE A 208 -7.24 -13.43 -25.26
N MET A 209 -6.37 -12.82 -26.06
CA MET A 209 -5.63 -11.62 -25.64
C MET A 209 -6.54 -10.41 -25.45
N ASN A 210 -7.42 -10.13 -26.42
CA ASN A 210 -8.34 -9.00 -26.28
C ASN A 210 -9.30 -9.19 -25.10
N ALA A 211 -9.76 -10.42 -24.83
CA ALA A 211 -10.59 -10.70 -23.64
C ALA A 211 -9.84 -10.39 -22.33
N LEU A 212 -8.58 -10.80 -22.20
CA LEU A 212 -7.76 -10.49 -21.03
C LEU A 212 -7.50 -8.98 -20.87
N LEU A 213 -7.23 -8.27 -21.98
CA LEU A 213 -7.03 -6.81 -21.96
C LEU A 213 -8.31 -6.06 -21.58
N ILE A 214 -9.48 -6.54 -22.01
CA ILE A 214 -10.78 -5.96 -21.63
C ILE A 214 -11.07 -6.22 -20.16
N ILE A 215 -10.81 -7.44 -19.65
CA ILE A 215 -10.91 -7.73 -18.20
C ILE A 215 -10.04 -6.76 -17.41
N LEU A 216 -8.80 -6.56 -17.86
CA LEU A 216 -7.86 -5.65 -17.22
C LEU A 216 -8.38 -4.20 -17.25
N GLN A 217 -8.98 -3.76 -18.37
CA GLN A 217 -9.57 -2.43 -18.47
C GLN A 217 -10.78 -2.24 -17.54
N LEU A 218 -11.64 -3.25 -17.40
CA LEU A 218 -12.78 -3.18 -16.47
C LEU A 218 -12.31 -3.02 -15.02
N LEU A 219 -11.22 -3.70 -14.63
CA LEU A 219 -10.60 -3.53 -13.32
C LEU A 219 -10.02 -2.12 -13.14
N HIS A 220 -9.38 -1.56 -14.17
CA HIS A 220 -8.92 -0.18 -14.14
C HIS A 220 -10.06 0.82 -13.95
N VAL A 221 -11.19 0.64 -14.64
CA VAL A 221 -12.38 1.48 -14.46
C VAL A 221 -12.90 1.37 -13.03
N PHE A 222 -12.98 0.15 -12.48
CA PHE A 222 -13.38 -0.07 -11.09
C PHE A 222 -12.49 0.71 -10.09
N TRP A 223 -11.17 0.57 -10.19
CA TRP A 223 -10.25 1.32 -9.31
C TRP A 223 -10.26 2.82 -9.57
N SER A 224 -10.44 3.24 -10.81
CA SER A 224 -10.59 4.66 -11.16
C SER A 224 -11.80 5.29 -10.45
N CYS A 225 -12.93 4.58 -10.39
CA CYS A 225 -14.09 5.03 -9.64
C CYS A 225 -13.78 5.19 -8.14
N LEU A 226 -13.01 4.28 -7.54
CA LEU A 226 -12.59 4.39 -6.14
C LEU A 226 -11.66 5.58 -5.91
N ILE A 227 -10.67 5.77 -6.79
CA ILE A 227 -9.72 6.89 -6.73
C ILE A 227 -10.47 8.21 -6.88
N MET A 228 -11.37 8.33 -7.86
CA MET A 228 -12.19 9.53 -8.07
C MET A 228 -13.06 9.84 -6.87
N HIS A 229 -13.64 8.83 -6.23
CA HIS A 229 -14.40 9.02 -5.00
C HIS A 229 -13.54 9.55 -3.84
N MET A 230 -12.30 9.05 -3.70
CA MET A 230 -11.34 9.56 -2.71
C MET A 230 -10.91 10.99 -3.00
N VAL A 231 -10.62 11.32 -4.26
CA VAL A 231 -10.26 12.68 -4.71
C VAL A 231 -11.43 13.66 -4.50
N TYR A 232 -12.66 13.26 -4.83
CA TYR A 232 -13.85 14.09 -4.61
C TYR A 232 -14.05 14.42 -3.13
N LYS A 233 -13.94 13.42 -2.25
CA LYS A 233 -13.99 13.63 -0.80
C LYS A 233 -12.87 14.56 -0.32
N PHE A 234 -11.64 14.38 -0.84
CA PHE A 234 -10.50 15.23 -0.50
C PHE A 234 -10.75 16.70 -0.84
N ILE A 235 -11.28 16.98 -2.05
CA ILE A 235 -11.58 18.34 -2.50
C ILE A 235 -12.67 18.99 -1.63
N LEU A 236 -13.71 18.25 -1.26
CA LEU A 236 -14.82 18.78 -0.46
C LEU A 236 -14.48 18.98 1.01
N GLN A 237 -13.75 18.03 1.61
CA GLN A 237 -13.52 17.99 3.07
C GLN A 237 -12.17 18.61 3.46
N GLY A 238 -11.30 18.91 2.49
CA GLY A 238 -10.00 19.57 2.72
C GLY A 238 -8.97 18.71 3.47
N THR A 239 -9.32 17.48 3.83
CA THR A 239 -8.43 16.52 4.46
C THR A 239 -8.58 15.17 3.80
N MET A 240 -7.46 14.51 3.51
CA MET A 240 -7.48 13.15 2.97
C MET A 240 -7.91 12.21 4.10
N GLU A 241 -9.20 11.84 4.10
CA GLU A 241 -9.69 10.79 4.97
C GLU A 241 -9.12 9.45 4.51
N LYS A 242 -8.93 8.53 5.46
CA LYS A 242 -8.15 7.29 5.29
C LYS A 242 -8.62 6.47 4.08
N ASP A 243 -7.68 5.73 3.46
CA ASP A 243 -7.93 4.84 2.33
C ASP A 243 -9.15 3.92 2.60
N MET A 244 -10.22 4.09 1.84
CA MET A 244 -11.48 3.36 2.03
C MET A 244 -11.39 1.86 1.74
N ARG A 245 -10.27 1.42 1.16
CA ARG A 245 -9.92 0.01 0.94
C ARG A 245 -9.29 -0.63 2.18
N SER A 246 -8.84 0.19 3.13
CA SER A 246 -8.01 -0.22 4.26
C SER A 246 -8.76 -0.31 5.59
N ASP A 247 -10.07 -0.56 5.64
CA ASP A 247 -10.86 -0.65 6.88
C ASP A 247 -10.22 -1.53 7.98
N THR A 248 -9.40 -2.52 7.61
CA THR A 248 -8.64 -3.34 8.57
C THR A 248 -7.61 -2.51 9.38
N GLU A 249 -7.10 -1.39 8.85
CA GLU A 249 -6.15 -0.47 9.51
C GLU A 249 -6.81 0.49 10.53
N GLU A 250 -8.14 0.54 10.60
CA GLU A 250 -8.86 1.48 11.46
C GLU A 250 -8.60 1.26 12.96
N SER A 251 -8.46 0.00 13.38
CA SER A 251 -8.23 -0.35 14.79
C SER A 251 -6.89 0.16 15.34
N ASP A 252 -5.91 0.52 14.50
CA ASP A 252 -4.59 0.96 14.97
C ASP A 252 -4.67 2.34 15.62
N LYS A 253 -5.53 3.25 15.10
CA LYS A 253 -5.68 4.62 15.65
C LYS A 253 -6.66 4.68 16.81
N ASP A 254 -7.68 3.82 16.80
CA ASP A 254 -8.65 3.76 17.89
C ASP A 254 -8.02 3.17 19.17
N GLU A 255 -7.05 2.26 19.05
CA GLU A 255 -6.28 1.77 20.20
C GLU A 255 -5.25 2.77 20.75
N GLU A 256 -4.57 3.58 19.93
CA GLU A 256 -3.74 4.68 20.45
C GLU A 256 -4.62 5.69 21.21
N ARG A 257 -5.80 6.00 20.68
CA ARG A 257 -6.78 6.86 21.35
C ARG A 257 -7.33 6.22 22.63
N GLU A 258 -7.65 4.93 22.64
CA GLU A 258 -8.09 4.21 23.85
C GLU A 258 -6.97 4.11 24.89
N LYS A 259 -5.72 3.79 24.49
CA LYS A 259 -4.56 3.76 25.40
C LYS A 259 -4.25 5.13 25.99
N ASN A 260 -4.34 6.20 25.20
CA ASN A 260 -4.15 7.56 25.70
C ASN A 260 -5.30 7.97 26.64
N ARG A 261 -6.55 7.61 26.32
CA ARG A 261 -7.70 7.82 27.22
C ARG A 261 -7.61 7.00 28.51
N GLU A 262 -7.08 5.78 28.47
CA GLU A 262 -6.82 4.96 29.68
C GLU A 262 -5.67 5.53 30.52
N LYS A 263 -4.61 6.05 29.88
CA LYS A 263 -3.52 6.75 30.58
C LYS A 263 -3.99 8.05 31.25
N GLU A 264 -4.85 8.83 30.61
CA GLU A 264 -5.47 10.03 31.21
C GLU A 264 -6.39 9.68 32.38
N LYS A 265 -7.20 8.62 32.26
CA LYS A 265 -8.06 8.15 33.35
C LYS A 265 -7.28 7.63 34.56
N ASN A 266 -6.18 6.91 34.33
CA ASN A 266 -5.32 6.39 35.40
C ASN A 266 -4.38 7.45 35.99
N GLY A 267 -4.04 8.51 35.24
CA GLY A 267 -3.29 9.67 35.73
C GLY A 267 -4.11 10.60 36.63
N THR A 268 -5.44 10.64 36.44
CA THR A 268 -6.34 11.47 37.26
C THR A 268 -6.67 10.82 38.62
N THR A 269 -6.46 9.51 38.78
CA THR A 269 -6.81 8.78 40.02
C THR A 269 -5.73 8.82 41.12
N TYR A 270 -4.59 9.46 40.88
CA TYR A 270 -3.47 9.51 41.85
C TYR A 270 -3.34 10.83 42.64
N PHE A 271 -4.25 11.79 42.48
CA PHE A 271 -4.16 13.10 43.16
C PHE A 271 -5.34 13.46 44.08
N SER A 272 -6.12 12.47 44.54
CA SER A 272 -7.14 12.71 45.57
C SER A 272 -7.25 11.48 46.46
N ASN A 273 -6.36 11.35 47.45
CA ASN A 273 -6.59 10.61 48.70
C ASN A 273 -5.34 10.63 49.61
N VAL A 274 -4.83 11.80 49.99
CA VAL A 274 -4.06 11.93 51.25
C VAL A 274 -4.26 13.33 51.83
N THR A 275 -5.37 13.54 52.54
CA THR A 275 -5.42 14.52 53.65
C THR A 275 -6.53 14.12 54.60
N SER A 276 -6.22 13.20 55.50
CA SER A 276 -6.83 13.11 56.83
C SER A 276 -5.95 12.24 57.70
N ASN A 277 -5.24 12.86 58.64
CA ASN A 277 -5.31 12.46 60.04
C ASN A 277 -4.63 13.50 60.93
N ASN A 278 -5.46 14.15 61.75
CA ASN A 278 -5.07 14.88 62.95
C ASN A 278 -4.53 13.89 63.98
N TYR A 279 -3.38 14.18 64.61
CA TYR A 279 -3.13 13.82 66.02
C TYR A 279 -2.16 14.82 66.67
N ILE A 280 -2.75 15.60 67.59
CA ILE A 280 -2.27 15.99 68.93
C ILE A 280 -0.93 16.75 69.08
N GLN A 281 -1.11 17.95 69.65
CA GLN A 281 -0.17 18.95 70.16
C GLN A 281 0.60 18.49 71.40
N ARG A 282 1.91 18.80 71.48
CA ARG A 282 2.61 19.04 72.76
C ARG A 282 3.78 20.01 72.57
N ASN A 283 3.76 21.09 73.34
CA ASN A 283 4.77 22.15 73.42
C ASN A 283 6.09 21.65 74.03
N GLY A 284 7.22 22.23 73.61
CA GLY A 284 8.53 22.09 74.24
C GLY A 284 9.56 23.04 73.60
N SER A 285 10.08 23.93 74.43
CA SER A 285 10.97 25.08 74.24
C SER A 285 12.40 24.84 73.69
N GLU A 286 12.81 25.75 72.78
CA GLU A 286 14.13 26.42 72.65
C GLU A 286 15.45 25.66 72.30
N PRO A 287 16.47 26.38 71.75
CA PRO A 287 17.30 25.94 70.61
C PRO A 287 18.76 25.64 70.98
N LEU A 288 19.53 25.02 70.07
CA LEU A 288 20.99 25.16 70.10
C LEU A 288 21.68 25.02 68.72
N ASN A 289 22.35 26.12 68.39
CA ASN A 289 23.55 26.33 67.57
C ASN A 289 24.46 25.11 67.31
N ASN A 290 24.97 24.95 66.07
CA ASN A 290 26.41 25.10 65.80
C ASN A 290 26.80 24.96 64.32
N ARG A 291 27.63 25.91 63.90
CA ARG A 291 28.51 25.94 62.70
C ARG A 291 29.43 24.71 62.63
N THR A 292 29.82 24.33 61.41
CA THR A 292 31.17 24.51 60.81
C THR A 292 31.24 23.75 59.47
N HIS A 293 31.47 24.41 58.33
CA HIS A 293 32.77 24.76 57.71
C HIS A 293 33.56 23.55 57.15
N LEU A 294 33.83 23.59 55.83
CA LEU A 294 35.02 23.14 55.06
C LEU A 294 34.59 22.96 53.58
N THR A 295 34.67 23.98 52.70
CA THR A 295 35.81 24.49 51.89
C THR A 295 36.43 23.53 50.85
N ASN A 296 36.23 23.92 49.58
CA ASN A 296 37.18 24.08 48.47
C ASN A 296 37.95 22.91 47.81
N GLY A 297 38.06 23.04 46.48
CA GLY A 297 39.16 22.52 45.65
C GLY A 297 38.69 21.65 44.48
N HIS A 298 38.26 22.14 43.30
CA HIS A 298 38.95 22.89 42.23
C HIS A 298 39.77 22.03 41.25
N ALA A 299 39.38 22.10 39.95
CA ALA A 299 40.18 21.93 38.71
C ALA A 299 40.88 20.57 38.43
N LYS A 300 41.26 20.17 37.19
CA LYS A 300 41.00 20.48 35.77
C LYS A 300 42.01 19.59 34.99
N GLU A 301 41.67 19.19 33.76
CA GLU A 301 42.55 18.61 32.70
C GLU A 301 43.12 17.19 32.95
N ARG A 302 43.20 16.28 31.98
CA ARG A 302 43.36 16.40 30.51
C ARG A 302 42.34 15.59 29.72
#